data_AF-A0A3R7V860-F1
#
_entry.id   AF-A0A3R7V860-F1
#
_cell.length_a   1.000
_cell.length_b   1.000
_cell.length_c   1.000
_cell.angle_alpha   90.00
_cell.angle_beta   90.00
_cell.angle_gamma   90.00
#
_symmetry.space_group_name_H-M   'P 1'
#
loop_
_entity.id
_entity.type
_entity.pdbx_description
1 polymer ?
#
loop_
_entity_poly.entity_id
_entity_poly.type
_entity_poly.pdbx_seq_one_letter_code
_entity_poly.pdbx_strand_id
1 'polypeptide(L)' 'MSERYLKVEGYSELVRDTNSSAIINTNKVAYVKAVARAKAASQQRDEIRHATREINNLKCEMHEIKDMLKKVLEKNGN' A
#
# COMPACT_ATOMS: atom_id res chain seq x y z
N MET A 1 20.59 1.67 41.54
CA MET A 1 19.71 2.13 40.46
C MET A 1 19.66 1.03 39.43
N SER A 2 18.51 0.39 39.21
CA SER A 2 18.36 -0.65 38.19
C SER A 2 18.43 -0.01 36.81
N GLU A 3 19.21 -0.57 35.88
CA GLU A 3 19.28 -0.11 34.50
C GLU A 3 17.92 -0.30 33.82
N ARG A 4 17.37 0.78 33.26
CA ARG A 4 16.03 0.75 32.63
C ARG A 4 15.99 -0.12 31.37
N TYR A 5 17.11 -0.26 30.68
CA TYR A 5 17.21 -1.01 29.43
C TYR A 5 18.32 -2.05 29.55
N LEU A 6 17.97 -3.32 29.48
CA LEU A 6 18.90 -4.44 29.47
C LEU A 6 19.08 -4.97 28.05
N LYS A 7 20.29 -5.29 27.63
CA LYS A 7 20.52 -5.94 26.34
C LYS A 7 19.94 -7.35 26.34
N VAL A 8 19.33 -7.74 25.22
CA VAL A 8 18.86 -9.12 25.04
C VAL A 8 20.04 -9.98 24.61
N GLU A 9 20.25 -11.10 25.29
CA GLU A 9 21.34 -12.03 24.98
C GLU A 9 21.22 -12.54 23.53
N GLY A 10 22.35 -12.54 22.81
CA GLY A 10 22.41 -12.93 21.40
C GLY A 10 21.91 -11.88 20.39
N TYR A 11 21.39 -10.72 20.84
CA TYR A 11 20.86 -9.68 19.95
C TYR A 11 21.41 -8.29 20.30
N SER A 12 22.32 -7.78 19.47
CA SER A 12 22.97 -6.47 19.67
C SER A 12 22.00 -5.28 19.56
N GLU A 13 20.95 -5.43 18.75
CA GLU A 13 20.00 -4.38 18.40
C GLU A 13 18.72 -4.42 19.24
N LEU A 14 18.54 -5.40 20.12
CA LEU A 14 17.37 -5.53 20.98
C LEU A 14 17.70 -5.16 22.42
N VAL A 15 16.81 -4.38 23.04
CA VAL A 15 16.86 -4.07 24.47
C VAL A 15 15.53 -4.43 25.12
N ARG A 16 15.57 -4.97 26.33
CA ARG A 16 14.43 -5.22 27.20
C ARG A 16 14.27 -4.05 28.17
N ASP A 17 13.11 -3.42 28.17
CA ASP A 17 12.75 -2.45 29.20
C ASP A 17 12.43 -3.20 30.51
N THR A 18 13.12 -2.87 31.59
CA THR A 18 12.99 -3.56 32.87
C THR A 18 11.72 -3.20 33.63
N ASN A 19 11.06 -2.09 33.27
CA ASN A 19 9.79 -1.69 33.87
C ASN A 19 8.58 -2.34 33.19
N SER A 20 8.60 -2.43 31.86
CA SER A 20 7.47 -2.93 31.06
C SER A 20 7.66 -4.35 30.53
N SER A 21 8.87 -4.91 30.67
CA SER A 21 9.31 -6.17 30.04
C SER A 21 9.23 -6.19 28.51
N ALA A 22 8.99 -5.04 27.85
CA ALA A 22 8.90 -4.93 26.41
C ALA A 22 10.26 -5.11 25.73
N ILE A 23 10.29 -5.78 24.57
CA ILE A 23 11.47 -5.91 23.72
C ILE A 23 11.41 -4.80 22.66
N ILE A 24 12.41 -3.92 22.67
CA ILE A 24 12.49 -2.75 21.81
C ILE A 24 13.63 -2.95 20.83
N ASN A 25 13.34 -2.77 19.54
CA ASN A 25 14.35 -2.71 18.51
C ASN A 25 14.99 -1.32 18.48
N THR A 26 16.30 -1.26 18.69
CA THR A 26 17.11 -0.03 18.70
C THR A 26 17.76 0.29 17.34
N ASN A 27 17.59 -0.59 16.35
CA ASN A 27 18.09 -0.38 15.00
C ASN A 27 17.26 0.64 14.23
N LYS A 28 17.82 1.84 14.11
CA LYS A 28 17.25 2.95 13.32
C LYS A 28 17.15 2.62 11.83
N VAL A 29 18.12 1.89 11.26
CA VAL A 29 18.13 1.50 9.84
C VAL A 29 17.00 0.53 9.53
N ALA A 30 16.77 -0.46 10.39
CA ALA A 30 15.66 -1.40 10.24
C ALA A 30 14.30 -0.69 10.29
N TYR A 31 14.14 0.25 11.22
CA TYR A 31 12.93 1.08 11.31
C TYR A 31 12.70 1.90 10.04
N VAL A 32 13.69 2.67 9.58
CA VAL A 32 13.57 3.49 8.36
C VAL A 32 13.23 2.63 7.14
N LYS A 33 13.88 1.47 6.98
CA LYS A 33 13.55 0.51 5.91
C LYS A 33 12.13 -0.04 6.02
N ALA A 34 11.64 -0.32 7.23
CA ALA A 34 10.27 -0.79 7.43
C ALA A 34 9.24 0.28 7.05
N VAL A 35 9.45 1.53 7.49
CA VAL A 35 8.60 2.68 7.13
C VAL A 35 8.60 2.91 5.62
N ALA A 36 9.77 2.90 4.98
CA ALA A 36 9.89 3.06 3.53
C ALA A 36 9.12 1.96 2.77
N ARG A 37 9.24 0.70 3.19
CA ARG A 37 8.48 -0.42 2.60
C ARG A 37 6.98 -0.27 2.77
N ALA A 38 6.52 0.13 3.96
CA ALA A 38 5.10 0.36 4.21
C ALA A 38 4.53 1.47 3.33
N LYS A 39 5.28 2.58 3.18
CA LYS A 39 4.91 3.69 2.30
C LYS A 39 4.86 3.28 0.83
N ALA A 40 5.90 2.59 0.34
CA ALA A 40 5.96 2.10 -1.04
C ALA A 40 4.79 1.14 -1.34
N ALA A 41 4.48 0.21 -0.43
CA ALA A 41 3.35 -0.69 -0.59
C ALA A 41 2.01 0.06 -0.60
N SER A 42 1.87 1.15 0.16
CA SER A 42 0.68 1.99 0.11
C SER A 42 0.55 2.70 -1.23
N GLN A 43 1.63 3.31 -1.71
CA GLN A 43 1.66 4.02 -2.99
C GLN A 43 1.31 3.08 -4.15
N GLN A 44 1.92 1.90 -4.20
CA GLN A 44 1.62 0.89 -5.22
C GLN A 44 0.14 0.46 -5.19
N ARG A 45 -0.45 0.27 -4.00
CA ARG A 45 -1.87 -0.07 -3.90
C ARG A 45 -2.77 1.04 -4.42
N ASP A 46 -2.42 2.30 -4.15
CA ASP A 46 -3.20 3.44 -4.61
C ASP A 46 -3.08 3.65 -6.11
N GLU A 47 -1.89 3.44 -6.69
CA GLU A 47 -1.67 3.41 -8.15
C GLU A 47 -2.52 2.32 -8.83
N ILE A 48 -2.53 1.09 -8.29
CA ILE A 48 -3.36 0.00 -8.83
C ILE A 48 -4.85 0.35 -8.77
N ARG A 49 -5.30 0.96 -7.66
CA ARG A 49 -6.69 1.41 -7.52
C ARG A 49 -7.03 2.51 -8.52
N HIS A 50 -6.11 3.45 -8.77
CA HIS A 50 -6.29 4.49 -9.76
C HIS A 50 -6.46 3.91 -11.15
N ALA A 51 -5.50 3.07 -11.58
CA ALA A 51 -5.56 2.39 -12.88
C ALA A 51 -6.84 1.56 -13.05
N THR A 52 -7.28 0.87 -11.99
CA THR A 52 -8.54 0.09 -12.03
C THR A 52 -9.76 0.99 -12.27
N ARG A 53 -9.80 2.19 -11.68
CA ARG A 53 -10.89 3.16 -11.92
C ARG A 53 -10.85 3.67 -13.35
N GLU A 54 -9.68 4.02 -13.85
CA GLU A 54 -9.51 4.47 -15.24
C GLU A 54 -9.95 3.40 -16.23
N ILE A 55 -9.58 2.13 -16.01
CA ILE A 55 -10.02 1.00 -16.83
C ILE A 55 -11.55 0.89 -16.85
N ASN A 56 -12.20 1.07 -15.70
CA ASN A 56 -13.66 1.00 -15.63
C ASN A 56 -14.31 2.18 -16.34
N ASN A 57 -13.77 3.39 -16.20
CA ASN A 57 -14.25 4.56 -16.94
C ASN A 57 -14.13 4.34 -18.45
N LEU A 58 -12.97 3.89 -18.93
CA LEU A 58 -12.75 3.54 -20.33
C LEU A 58 -13.75 2.47 -20.82
N LYS A 59 -14.02 1.45 -20.00
CA LYS A 59 -15.02 0.42 -20.35
C LYS A 59 -16.43 1.01 -20.51
N CYS A 60 -16.82 1.95 -19.65
CA CYS A 60 -18.10 2.64 -19.73
C CYS A 60 -18.17 3.50 -21.00
N GLU A 61 -17.16 4.32 -21.25
CA GLU A 61 -17.06 5.15 -22.47
C GLU A 61 -17.13 4.29 -23.75
N MET A 62 -16.44 3.14 -23.77
CA MET A 62 -16.53 2.21 -24.90
C MET A 62 -17.93 1.61 -25.08
N HIS A 63 -18.64 1.32 -23.99
CA HIS A 63 -20.04 0.86 -24.07
C HIS A 63 -20.94 1.95 -24.65
N GLU A 64 -20.77 3.20 -24.20
CA GLU A 64 -21.51 4.34 -24.73
C GLU A 64 -21.25 4.54 -26.23
N ILE A 65 -19.98 4.49 -26.66
CA ILE A 65 -19.61 4.58 -28.08
C ILE A 65 -20.25 3.44 -28.89
N LYS A 66 -20.17 2.21 -28.39
CA LYS A 66 -20.80 1.04 -29.03
C LYS A 66 -22.31 1.24 -29.19
N ASP A 67 -22.99 1.75 -28.16
CA ASP A 67 -24.44 1.97 -28.20
C ASP A 67 -24.81 3.11 -29.13
N MET A 68 -24.01 4.18 -29.20
CA MET A 68 -24.19 5.24 -30.20
C MET A 68 -24.06 4.70 -31.62
N LEU A 69 -23.04 3.88 -31.90
CA LEU A 69 -22.83 3.28 -33.21
C LEU A 69 -24.00 2.38 -33.63
N LYS A 70 -24.51 1.56 -32.70
CA LYS A 70 -25.71 0.75 -32.94
C LYS A 70 -26.91 1.60 -33.33
N LYS A 71 -27.20 2.66 -32.56
CA LYS A 71 -28.33 3.57 -32.86
C LYS A 71 -28.22 4.21 -34.24
N VAL A 72 -27.01 4.58 -34.67
CA VAL A 72 -26.78 5.15 -36.00
C VAL A 72 -26.99 4.09 -37.09
N LEU A 73 -26.49 2.88 -36.91
CA LEU A 73 -26.69 1.77 -37.86
C LEU A 73 -28.16 1.37 -37.97
N GLU A 74 -28.88 1.29 -36.85
CA GLU A 74 -30.32 1.01 -36.82
C GLU A 74 -31.12 2.11 -37.55
N LYS A 75 -30.72 3.38 -37.42
CA LYS A 75 -31.36 4.50 -38.09
C LYS A 75 -31.09 4.55 -39.60
N ASN A 76 -29.92 4.10 -40.05
CA ASN A 76 -29.49 4.12 -41.46
C ASN A 76 -29.75 2.80 -42.20
N GLY A 77 -30.11 1.73 -41.49
CA GLY A 77 -30.38 0.40 -42.03
C GLY A 77 -31.84 0.17 -42.46
N ASN A 78 -32.61 1.25 -42.63
CA ASN A 78 -33.98 1.27 -43.15
C ASN A 78 -34.08 2.26 -44.32
#